data_AF-A0A5C3L1H1-F1
#
_entry.id   AF-A0A5C3L1H1-F1
#
_cell.length_a   1.000
_cell.length_b   1.000
_cell.length_c   1.000
_cell.angle_alpha   90.00
_cell.angle_beta   90.00
_cell.angle_gamma   90.00
#
_symmetry.space_group_name_H-M   'P 1'
#
loop_
_entity.id
_entity.type
_entity.pdbx_description
1 polymer ?
#
loop_
_entity_poly.entity_id
_entity_poly.type
_entity_poly.pdbx_seq_one_letter_code
_entity_poly.pdbx_strand_id
1 'polypeptide(L)'
;MANLISSSARCSECCGESLGLDETQRLLVFLLGVHCALFFMGSYMMIKRFKRGTMFFVLFGSSILLFVLATAFSGLHLHQYVKTELKKQLQYDPMNIPFFWDFGGPESLSAIVTVNFMIWIADGVIIYRCWLVWAKSLSLLFQLSCLF
;
A
#
# COMPACT_ATOMS: atom_id res chain seq x y z
N MET A 1 9.79 37.94 -31.35
CA MET A 1 9.89 38.00 -29.88
C MET A 1 8.70 37.34 -29.14
N ALA A 2 7.88 36.51 -29.80
CA ALA A 2 6.77 35.78 -29.15
C ALA A 2 7.16 34.36 -28.67
N ASN A 3 8.33 33.84 -29.08
CA ASN A 3 8.73 32.46 -28.79
C ASN A 3 9.46 32.25 -27.46
N LEU A 4 9.85 33.31 -26.75
CA LEU A 4 10.56 33.20 -25.47
C LEU A 4 9.59 33.13 -24.27
N ILE A 5 8.36 33.62 -24.41
CA ILE A 5 7.36 33.63 -23.32
C ILE A 5 6.73 32.24 -23.15
N SER A 6 6.55 31.45 -24.22
CA SER A 6 6.02 30.08 -24.14
C SER A 6 6.98 29.08 -23.48
N SER A 7 8.29 29.39 -23.44
CA SER A 7 9.28 28.58 -22.73
C SER A 7 9.31 28.87 -21.23
N SER A 8 9.01 30.10 -20.81
CA SER A 8 8.99 30.48 -19.40
C SER A 8 7.75 29.96 -18.67
N ALA A 9 6.60 29.88 -19.34
CA ALA A 9 5.38 29.33 -18.75
C ALA A 9 5.50 27.82 -18.48
N ARG A 10 6.10 27.06 -19.42
CA ARG A 10 6.35 25.61 -19.27
C ARG A 10 7.29 25.27 -18.10
N CYS A 11 8.22 26.15 -17.74
CA CYS A 11 9.10 25.94 -16.58
C CYS A 11 8.37 26.10 -15.24
N SER A 12 7.33 26.94 -15.17
CA SER A 12 6.62 27.17 -13.90
C SER A 12 5.70 26.01 -13.54
N GLU A 13 5.14 25.32 -14.53
CA GLU A 13 4.32 24.11 -14.32
C GLU A 13 5.18 22.89 -13.94
N CYS A 14 6.37 22.72 -14.52
CA CYS A 14 7.31 21.67 -14.11
C CYS A 14 7.82 21.83 -12.66
N CYS A 15 7.91 23.06 -12.16
CA CYS A 15 8.41 23.32 -10.80
C CYS A 15 7.34 23.07 -9.71
N GLY A 16 6.05 23.23 -10.05
CA GLY A 16 4.94 22.93 -9.15
C GLY A 16 4.67 21.43 -9.00
N GLU A 17 4.81 20.65 -10.07
CA GLU A 17 4.48 19.22 -10.08
C GLU A 17 5.60 18.33 -9.47
N SER A 18 6.86 18.77 -9.54
CA SER A 18 7.97 18.13 -8.81
C SER A 18 7.88 18.31 -7.29
N LEU A 19 7.25 19.38 -6.80
CA LEU A 19 7.13 19.65 -5.36
C LEU A 19 6.18 18.65 -4.67
N GLY A 20 5.10 18.25 -5.35
CA GLY A 20 4.14 17.25 -4.84
C GLY A 20 4.67 15.82 -4.91
N LEU A 21 5.53 15.50 -5.90
CA LEU A 21 6.06 14.15 -6.09
C LEU A 21 7.13 13.79 -5.04
N ASP A 22 8.02 14.72 -4.68
CA ASP A 22 9.02 14.52 -3.61
C ASP A 22 8.36 14.28 -2.24
N GLU A 23 7.24 14.97 -1.98
CA GLU A 23 6.48 14.82 -0.73
C GLU A 23 5.88 13.41 -0.61
N THR A 24 5.29 12.87 -1.68
CA THR A 24 4.76 11.49 -1.67
C THR A 24 5.84 10.42 -1.47
N GLN A 25 7.03 10.60 -2.05
CA GLN A 25 8.15 9.67 -1.85
C GLN A 25 8.63 9.70 -0.39
N ARG A 26 8.73 10.89 0.21
CA ARG A 26 9.06 11.03 1.64
C ARG A 26 8.03 10.32 2.50
N LEU A 27 6.74 10.57 2.26
CA LEU A 27 5.65 9.94 3.01
C LEU A 27 5.70 8.41 2.90
N LEU A 28 5.97 7.84 1.72
CA LEU A 28 6.12 6.40 1.54
C LEU A 28 7.27 5.82 2.37
N VAL A 29 8.44 6.47 2.39
CA VAL A 29 9.60 6.02 3.20
C VAL A 29 9.29 6.13 4.69
N PHE A 30 8.65 7.21 5.13
CA PHE A 30 8.24 7.38 6.52
C PHE A 30 7.22 6.32 6.94
N LEU A 31 6.19 6.09 6.13
CA LEU A 31 5.15 5.08 6.39
C LEU A 31 5.74 3.67 6.41
N LEU A 32 6.66 3.35 5.50
CA LEU A 32 7.36 2.06 5.50
C LEU A 32 8.19 1.88 6.77
N GLY A 33 8.91 2.93 7.21
CA GLY A 33 9.67 2.91 8.45
C GLY A 33 8.80 2.65 9.68
N VAL A 34 7.68 3.36 9.79
CA VAL A 34 6.68 3.16 10.86
C VAL A 34 6.07 1.75 10.78
N HIS A 35 5.75 1.27 9.58
CA HIS A 35 5.21 -0.07 9.36
C HIS A 35 6.18 -1.16 9.83
N CYS A 36 7.46 -1.06 9.47
CA CYS A 36 8.51 -1.94 9.94
C CYS A 36 8.63 -1.92 11.48
N ALA A 37 8.66 -0.72 12.08
CA ALA A 37 8.77 -0.58 13.53
C ALA A 37 7.60 -1.25 14.26
N LEU A 38 6.36 -1.03 13.79
CA LEU A 38 5.15 -1.65 14.34
C LEU A 38 5.19 -3.17 14.19
N PHE A 39 5.63 -3.68 13.03
CA PHE A 39 5.74 -5.12 12.79
C PHE A 39 6.76 -5.78 13.73
N PHE A 40 7.95 -5.18 13.90
CA PHE A 40 8.96 -5.73 14.80
C PHE A 40 8.51 -5.67 16.26
N MET A 41 7.91 -4.57 16.70
CA MET A 41 7.43 -4.44 18.07
C MET A 41 6.27 -5.41 18.35
N GLY A 42 5.32 -5.53 17.42
CA GLY A 42 4.21 -6.48 17.50
C GLY A 42 4.67 -7.93 17.50
N SER A 43 5.60 -8.27 16.60
CA SER A 43 6.20 -9.60 16.52
C SER A 43 6.96 -9.95 17.79
N TYR A 44 7.75 -9.02 18.33
CA TYR A 44 8.44 -9.21 19.60
C TYR A 44 7.47 -9.49 20.74
N MET A 45 6.38 -8.71 20.85
CA MET A 45 5.35 -8.95 21.86
C MET A 45 4.65 -10.29 21.70
N MET A 46 4.36 -10.71 20.46
CA MET A 46 3.74 -12.00 20.17
C MET A 46 4.67 -13.16 20.53
N ILE A 47 5.93 -13.11 20.11
CA ILE A 47 6.93 -14.15 20.43
C ILE A 47 7.16 -14.23 21.95
N LYS A 48 7.22 -13.09 22.65
CA LYS A 48 7.36 -13.07 24.11
C LYS A 48 6.14 -13.66 24.83
N ARG A 49 4.95 -13.52 24.25
CA ARG A 49 3.69 -14.08 24.78
C ARG A 49 3.31 -15.41 24.11
N PHE A 50 4.29 -16.13 23.55
CA PHE A 50 4.06 -17.40 22.85
C PHE A 50 3.34 -18.40 23.75
N LYS A 51 2.04 -18.56 23.52
CA LYS A 51 1.25 -19.66 24.07
C LYS A 51 1.14 -20.70 22.96
N ARG A 52 1.59 -21.93 23.23
CA ARG A 52 1.44 -23.08 22.32
C ARG A 52 -0.04 -23.30 22.05
N GLY A 53 -0.51 -22.81 20.91
CA GLY A 53 -1.90 -22.94 20.48
C GLY A 53 -2.05 -22.57 19.02
N THR A 54 -2.97 -23.23 18.32
CA THR A 54 -3.24 -23.03 16.89
C THR A 54 -3.57 -21.57 16.56
N MET A 55 -4.17 -20.85 17.50
CA MET A 55 -4.44 -19.41 17.41
C MET A 55 -3.18 -18.56 17.20
N PHE A 56 -2.08 -18.92 17.86
CA PHE A 56 -0.82 -18.18 17.73
C PHE A 56 -0.30 -18.29 16.29
N PHE A 57 -0.28 -19.51 15.74
CA PHE A 57 0.21 -19.76 14.38
C PHE A 57 -0.62 -19.02 13.33
N VAL A 58 -1.95 -19.00 13.47
CA VAL A 58 -2.83 -18.30 12.53
C VAL A 58 -2.59 -16.79 12.59
N LEU A 59 -2.58 -16.19 13.79
CA LEU A 59 -2.41 -14.74 13.94
C LEU A 59 -1.00 -14.24 13.57
N PHE A 60 0.02 -15.01 13.94
CA PHE A 60 1.40 -14.66 13.61
C PHE A 60 1.67 -14.85 12.12
N GLY A 61 1.19 -15.96 11.54
CA GLY A 61 1.27 -16.23 10.10
C GLY A 61 0.56 -15.18 9.27
N SER A 62 -0.66 -14.78 9.65
CA SER A 62 -1.39 -13.70 8.96
C SER A 62 -0.67 -12.37 9.05
N SER A 63 -0.05 -12.07 10.21
CA SER A 63 0.72 -10.83 10.40
C SER A 63 1.96 -10.76 9.52
N ILE A 64 2.70 -11.88 9.39
CA ILE A 64 3.84 -11.98 8.46
C ILE A 64 3.36 -11.79 7.02
N LEU A 65 2.25 -12.44 6.65
CA LEU A 65 1.72 -12.37 5.29
C LEU A 65 1.28 -10.95 4.94
N LEU A 66 0.61 -10.24 5.87
CA LEU A 66 0.25 -8.83 5.70
C LEU A 66 1.48 -7.93 5.53
N PHE A 67 2.54 -8.18 6.30
CA PHE A 67 3.80 -7.43 6.23
C PHE A 67 4.51 -7.62 4.88
N VAL A 68 4.54 -8.85 4.36
CA VAL A 68 5.12 -9.13 3.04
C VAL A 68 4.33 -8.44 1.94
N LEU A 69 3.00 -8.50 1.98
CA LEU A 69 2.16 -7.81 1.00
C LEU A 69 2.34 -6.29 1.09
N ALA A 70 2.46 -5.72 2.29
CA ALA A 70 2.70 -4.29 2.48
C ALA A 70 4.04 -3.85 1.92
N THR A 71 5.07 -4.65 2.16
CA THR A 71 6.40 -4.39 1.61
C THR A 71 6.38 -4.48 0.08
N ALA A 72 5.69 -5.48 -0.48
CA ALA A 72 5.54 -5.64 -1.93
C ALA A 72 4.76 -4.46 -2.56
N PHE A 73 3.68 -4.02 -1.92
CA PHE A 73 2.90 -2.86 -2.35
C PHE A 73 3.77 -1.59 -2.40
N SER A 74 4.51 -1.29 -1.32
CA SER A 74 5.44 -0.16 -1.30
C SER A 74 6.53 -0.28 -2.38
N GLY A 75 7.03 -1.49 -2.62
CA GLY A 75 8.02 -1.76 -3.67
C GLY A 75 7.49 -1.52 -5.09
N LEU A 76 6.24 -1.93 -5.38
CA LEU A 76 5.60 -1.67 -6.66
C LEU A 76 5.43 -0.16 -6.92
N HIS A 77 5.01 0.58 -5.90
CA HIS A 77 4.91 2.04 -5.98
C HIS A 77 6.25 2.73 -6.23
N LEU A 78 7.33 2.27 -5.56
CA LEU A 78 8.68 2.78 -5.80
C LEU A 78 9.19 2.44 -7.20
N HIS A 79 8.94 1.23 -7.70
CA HIS A 79 9.33 0.84 -9.05
C HIS A 79 8.62 1.66 -10.12
N GLN A 80 7.32 1.91 -9.95
CA GLN A 80 6.55 2.80 -10.82
C GLN A 80 7.10 4.22 -10.80
N TYR A 81 7.41 4.75 -9.61
CA TYR A 81 8.01 6.06 -9.45
C TYR A 81 9.33 6.20 -10.24
N VAL A 82 10.25 5.25 -10.08
CA VAL A 82 11.53 5.25 -10.80
C VAL A 82 11.31 5.18 -12.31
N LYS A 83 10.39 4.33 -12.78
CA LYS A 83 10.03 4.22 -14.20
C LYS A 83 9.48 5.55 -14.76
N THR A 84 8.67 6.27 -13.98
CA THR A 84 8.14 7.58 -14.39
C THR A 84 9.20 8.67 -14.42
N GLU A 85 10.10 8.71 -13.44
CA GLU A 85 11.19 9.69 -13.39
C GLU A 85 12.20 9.48 -14.52
N LEU A 86 12.54 8.22 -14.83
CA LEU A 86 13.37 7.89 -15.99
C LEU A 86 12.72 8.31 -17.31
N LYS A 87 11.41 8.10 -17.49
CA LYS A 87 10.69 8.54 -18.70
C LYS A 87 10.66 10.06 -18.85
N LYS A 88 10.53 10.81 -17.75
CA LYS A 88 10.61 12.28 -17.75
C LYS A 88 12.00 12.77 -18.18
N GLN A 89 13.07 12.15 -17.68
CA GLN A 89 14.45 12.50 -18.03
C GLN A 89 14.79 12.25 -19.50
N LEU A 90 14.17 11.24 -20.12
CA LEU A 90 14.42 10.88 -21.53
C LEU A 90 13.66 11.75 -22.57
N GLN A 91 13.01 12.86 -22.17
CA GLN A 91 12.27 13.77 -23.06
C GLN A 91 11.22 13.07 -23.96
N TYR A 92 10.69 11.93 -23.53
CA TYR A 92 9.63 11.24 -24.27
C TYR A 92 8.29 11.89 -23.96
N ASP A 93 7.93 12.87 -24.77
CA ASP A 93 6.61 13.52 -24.91
C ASP A 93 5.99 14.10 -23.61
N PRO A 94 5.95 15.44 -23.43
CA PRO A 94 5.38 16.08 -22.24
C PRO A 94 3.84 16.01 -22.15
N MET A 95 3.17 15.34 -23.11
CA MET A 95 1.71 15.40 -23.25
C MET A 95 0.96 14.12 -22.83
N ASN A 96 1.65 13.04 -22.42
CA ASN A 96 0.95 11.77 -22.13
C ASN A 96 0.77 11.48 -20.62
N ILE A 97 -0.19 12.21 -20.02
CA ILE A 97 -1.29 11.79 -19.10
C ILE A 97 -0.99 10.91 -17.84
N PRO A 98 -1.86 10.89 -16.82
CA PRO A 98 -1.53 11.24 -15.44
C PRO A 98 -1.16 10.02 -14.60
N PHE A 99 -0.17 10.24 -13.73
CA PHE A 99 0.37 9.37 -12.67
C PHE A 99 -0.70 8.66 -11.79
N PHE A 100 -1.96 9.10 -11.80
CA PHE A 100 -3.06 8.55 -10.99
C PHE A 100 -4.24 7.93 -11.77
N TRP A 101 -4.30 8.05 -13.11
CA TRP A 101 -5.50 7.69 -13.88
C TRP A 101 -5.31 6.60 -14.92
N ASP A 102 -4.09 6.07 -15.11
CA ASP A 102 -3.88 4.91 -15.97
C ASP A 102 -4.21 3.60 -15.21
N PHE A 103 -5.50 3.37 -15.00
CA PHE A 103 -6.03 2.14 -14.39
C PHE A 103 -5.93 0.91 -15.32
N GLY A 104 -5.45 1.07 -16.55
CA GLY A 104 -5.35 0.00 -17.55
C GLY A 104 -4.00 -0.73 -17.59
N GLY A 105 -2.97 -0.18 -16.94
CA GLY A 105 -1.63 -0.77 -16.90
C GLY A 105 -1.57 -2.07 -16.07
N PRO A 106 -0.74 -3.06 -16.46
CA PRO A 106 -0.55 -4.28 -15.66
C PRO A 106 -0.01 -3.97 -14.24
N GLU A 107 0.67 -2.85 -14.11
CA GLU A 107 1.24 -2.32 -12.87
C GLU A 107 0.21 -1.63 -11.94
N SER A 108 -0.85 -1.03 -12.47
CA SER A 108 -1.95 -0.50 -11.64
C SER A 108 -2.91 -1.61 -11.21
N LEU A 109 -3.15 -2.60 -12.09
CA LEU A 109 -3.90 -3.81 -11.73
C LEU A 109 -3.24 -4.59 -10.59
N SER A 110 -1.91 -4.76 -10.60
CA SER A 110 -1.21 -5.48 -9.53
C SER A 110 -1.31 -4.78 -8.16
N ALA A 111 -1.27 -3.44 -8.15
CA ALA A 111 -1.47 -2.64 -6.95
C ALA A 111 -2.90 -2.80 -6.40
N ILE A 112 -3.91 -2.70 -7.26
CA ILE A 112 -5.33 -2.89 -6.87
C ILE A 112 -5.58 -4.29 -6.33
N VAL A 113 -5.03 -5.31 -6.99
CA VAL A 113 -5.16 -6.71 -6.54
C VAL A 113 -4.49 -6.89 -5.18
N THR A 114 -3.30 -6.31 -4.97
CA THR A 114 -2.58 -6.41 -3.70
C THR A 114 -3.35 -5.74 -2.56
N VAL A 115 -3.93 -4.56 -2.80
CA VAL A 115 -4.78 -3.87 -1.81
C VAL A 115 -6.02 -4.69 -1.47
N ASN A 116 -6.69 -5.27 -2.46
CA ASN A 116 -7.84 -6.14 -2.20
C ASN A 116 -7.45 -7.36 -1.36
N PHE A 117 -6.32 -8.01 -1.65
CA PHE A 117 -5.82 -9.10 -0.84
C PHE A 117 -5.56 -8.68 0.60
N MET A 118 -4.95 -7.51 0.83
CA MET A 118 -4.74 -6.99 2.17
C MET A 118 -6.04 -6.80 2.95
N ILE A 119 -7.05 -6.23 2.31
CA ILE A 119 -8.37 -6.01 2.91
C ILE A 119 -8.99 -7.36 3.29
N TRP A 120 -8.98 -8.33 2.37
CA TRP A 120 -9.55 -9.65 2.61
C TRP A 120 -8.85 -10.38 3.76
N ILE A 121 -7.53 -10.26 3.87
CA ILE A 121 -6.77 -10.85 4.99
C ILE A 121 -7.08 -10.10 6.29
N ALA A 122 -7.17 -8.77 6.27
CA ALA A 122 -7.51 -7.97 7.43
C ALA A 122 -8.89 -8.35 7.99
N ASP A 123 -9.89 -8.42 7.11
CA ASP A 123 -11.25 -8.85 7.46
C ASP A 123 -11.25 -10.29 7.98
N GLY A 124 -10.53 -11.19 7.31
CA GLY A 124 -10.36 -12.58 7.73
C GLY A 124 -9.78 -12.70 9.15
N VAL A 125 -8.81 -11.86 9.51
CA VAL A 125 -8.21 -11.83 10.85
C VAL A 125 -9.21 -11.32 11.90
N ILE A 126 -9.99 -10.28 11.59
CA ILE A 126 -11.02 -9.74 12.48
C ILE A 126 -12.10 -10.80 12.71
N ILE A 127 -12.62 -11.39 11.63
CA ILE A 127 -13.60 -12.47 11.65
C ILE A 127 -13.07 -13.65 12.48
N TYR A 128 -11.81 -14.06 12.29
CA TYR A 128 -11.21 -15.15 13.06
C TYR A 128 -11.14 -14.84 14.56
N ARG A 129 -10.82 -13.60 14.94
CA ARG A 129 -10.83 -13.17 16.34
C ARG A 129 -12.24 -13.16 16.92
N CYS A 130 -13.22 -12.64 16.19
CA CYS A 130 -14.62 -12.67 16.59
C CYS A 130 -15.09 -14.12 16.78
N TRP A 131 -14.76 -15.03 15.85
CA TRP A 131 -15.12 -16.43 15.96
C TRP A 131 -14.54 -17.13 17.21
N LEU A 132 -13.31 -16.77 17.59
CA LEU A 132 -12.66 -17.28 18.80
C LEU A 132 -13.31 -16.80 20.09
N VAL A 133 -13.71 -15.52 20.17
CA VAL A 133 -14.39 -14.97 21.34
C VAL A 133 -15.76 -15.60 21.54
N TRP A 134 -16.46 -15.91 20.45
CA TRP A 134 -17.83 -16.45 20.47
C TRP A 134 -17.89 -17.99 20.48
N ALA A 135 -16.83 -18.65 20.97
CA ALA A 135 -16.77 -20.11 21.17
C ALA A 135 -17.22 -20.94 19.94
N LYS A 136 -16.88 -20.50 18.73
CA LYS A 136 -17.19 -21.16 17.45
C LYS A 136 -18.66 -21.14 16.98
N SER A 137 -19.54 -20.33 17.57
CA SER A 137 -20.89 -20.17 17.04
C SER A 137 -20.85 -19.34 15.74
N LEU A 138 -21.11 -19.97 14.59
CA LEU A 138 -21.09 -19.32 13.27
C LEU A 138 -22.30 -18.42 13.01
N SER A 139 -23.40 -18.64 13.73
CA SER A 139 -24.68 -17.96 13.50
C SER A 139 -24.61 -16.45 13.72
N LEU A 140 -23.88 -16.01 14.75
CA LEU A 140 -23.72 -14.59 15.08
C LEU A 140 -22.74 -13.86 14.17
N LEU A 141 -21.83 -14.60 13.54
CA LEU A 141 -20.86 -14.05 12.61
C LEU A 141 -21.53 -13.66 11.29
N PHE A 142 -22.44 -14.51 10.79
CA PHE A 142 -23.22 -14.23 9.60
C PHE A 142 -24.16 -13.02 9.79
N GLN A 143 -24.73 -12.89 11.00
CA GLN A 143 -25.63 -11.81 11.34
C GLN A 143 -24.91 -10.45 11.45
N LEU A 144 -23.65 -10.44 11.91
CA LEU A 144 -22.82 -9.24 11.96
C LEU A 144 -22.33 -8.82 10.56
N SER A 145 -21.97 -9.79 9.71
CA SER A 145 -21.53 -9.54 8.34
C SER A 145 -22.65 -9.12 7.39
N CYS A 146 -23.91 -9.45 7.68
CA CYS A 146 -25.07 -8.95 6.93
C CYS A 146 -25.56 -7.55 7.37
N LEU A 147 -25.01 -6.99 8.46
CA LEU A 147 -25.40 -5.69 8.99
C LEU A 147 -24.52 -4.52 8.47
N PHE A 148 -23.38 -4.83 7.87
CA PHE A 148 -22.47 -3.89 7.19
C PHE A 148 -22.60 -4.05 5.68
#